data_AF-A0A329VPG8-F1
#
_entry.id   AF-A0A329VPG8-F1
#
_cell.length_a   1.000
_cell.length_b   1.000
_cell.length_c   1.000
_cell.angle_alpha   90.00
_cell.angle_beta   90.00
_cell.angle_gamma   90.00
#
_symmetry.space_group_name_H-M   'P 1'
#
loop_
_entity.id
_entity.type
_entity.pdbx_description
1 polymer ?
#
loop_
_entity_poly.entity_id
_entity_poly.type
_entity_poly.pdbx_seq_one_letter_code
_entity_poly.pdbx_strand_id
1 'polypeptide(L)' 'MNTAMLKVRVSEELKNAVAQAARDNSLDMSSFVRLVLTRATKEHHVPNATTQAAIHELESGGGTSVGTIDEFWDKIFQ' A
#
# COMPACT_ATOMS: atom_id res chain seq x y z
N MET A 1 -29.68 -0.23 -3.77
CA MET A 1 -28.42 0.10 -3.05
C MET A 1 -27.88 -1.19 -2.45
N ASN A 2 -26.65 -1.58 -2.79
CA ASN A 2 -25.99 -2.71 -2.15
C ASN A 2 -25.14 -2.16 -1.00
N THR A 3 -25.53 -2.41 0.25
CA THR A 3 -24.86 -1.88 1.44
C THR A 3 -24.16 -3.01 2.18
N ALA A 4 -22.84 -2.89 2.36
CA ALA A 4 -22.05 -3.77 3.22
C ALA A 4 -21.65 -3.05 4.51
N MET A 5 -21.66 -3.76 5.63
CA MET A 5 -21.27 -3.22 6.94
C MET A 5 -19.85 -3.67 7.28
N LEU A 6 -18.96 -2.71 7.54
CA LEU A 6 -17.60 -2.97 7.99
C LEU A 6 -17.51 -2.83 9.52
N LYS A 7 -17.10 -3.89 10.20
CA LYS A 7 -16.79 -3.88 11.64
C LYS A 7 -15.30 -4.17 11.81
N VAL A 8 -14.56 -3.27 12.45
CA VAL A 8 -13.11 -3.39 12.62
C VAL A 8 -12.76 -3.19 14.08
N ARG A 9 -11.87 -4.04 14.60
CA ARG A 9 -11.25 -3.83 15.91
C ARG A 9 -10.01 -2.97 15.73
N VAL A 10 -9.94 -1.87 16.46
CA VAL A 10 -8.82 -0.92 16.45
C VAL A 10 -8.43 -0.58 17.89
N SER A 11 -7.21 -0.08 18.09
CA SER A 11 -6.83 0.49 19.39
C SER A 11 -7.63 1.78 19.64
N GLU A 12 -7.86 2.10 20.92
CA GLU A 12 -8.55 3.35 21.28
C GLU A 12 -7.73 4.58 20.86
N GLU A 13 -6.40 4.50 20.88
CA GLU A 13 -5.51 5.55 20.36
C GLU A 13 -5.78 5.84 18.88
N LEU A 14 -5.79 4.80 18.04
CA LEU A 14 -6.04 4.97 16.60
C LEU A 14 -7.46 5.50 16.36
N LYS A 15 -8.45 4.98 17.09
CA LYS A 15 -9.83 5.46 17.01
C LYS A 15 -9.93 6.96 17.32
N ASN A 16 -9.26 7.42 18.37
CA ASN A 16 -9.27 8.83 18.76
C ASN A 16 -8.56 9.71 17.72
N ALA A 17 -7.42 9.26 17.20
CA ALA A 17 -6.70 9.97 16.14
C ALA A 17 -7.56 10.13 14.87
N VAL A 18 -8.25 9.07 14.44
CA VAL A 18 -9.14 9.13 13.26
C VAL A 18 -10.38 9.99 13.56
N ALA A 19 -10.92 9.96 14.78
CA ALA A 19 -12.03 10.83 15.18
C ALA A 19 -11.63 12.31 15.07
N GLN A 20 -10.42 12.65 15.49
CA GLN A 20 -9.90 14.00 15.39
C GLN A 20 -9.72 14.42 13.94
N ALA A 21 -9.05 13.58 13.13
CA ALA A 21 -8.85 13.86 11.71
C ALA A 21 -10.19 14.04 10.95
N ALA A 22 -11.21 13.25 11.28
CA ALA A 22 -12.54 13.41 10.72
C ALA A 22 -13.17 14.77 11.09
N ARG A 23 -13.09 15.17 12.36
CA ARG A 23 -13.59 16.48 12.84
C ARG A 23 -12.86 17.66 12.21
N ASP A 24 -11.54 17.58 12.07
CA ASP A 24 -10.73 18.63 11.43
C ASP A 24 -11.16 18.86 9.97
N ASN A 25 -11.74 17.83 9.33
CA ASN A 25 -12.27 17.88 7.98
C ASN A 25 -13.81 18.03 7.93
N SER A 26 -14.47 18.32 9.06
CA SER A 26 -15.93 18.44 9.17
C SER A 26 -16.71 17.20 8.71
N LEU A 27 -16.14 16.00 8.91
CA LEU A 27 -16.73 14.72 8.56
C LEU A 27 -17.05 13.90 9.82
N ASP A 28 -18.06 13.04 9.72
CA ASP A 28 -18.21 11.94 10.67
C ASP A 28 -17.19 10.83 10.39
N MET A 29 -16.90 10.04 11.41
CA MET A 29 -15.94 8.93 11.33
C MET A 29 -16.20 7.98 10.15
N SER A 30 -17.46 7.62 9.90
CA SER A 30 -17.80 6.66 8.85
C SER A 30 -17.59 7.26 7.47
N SER A 31 -17.94 8.53 7.27
CA SER A 31 -17.67 9.24 6.03
C SER A 31 -16.17 9.41 5.77
N PHE A 32 -15.40 9.72 6.80
CA PHE A 32 -13.94 9.78 6.70
C PHE A 32 -13.33 8.41 6.30
N VAL A 33 -13.74 7.33 6.96
CA VAL A 33 -13.29 5.97 6.62
C VAL A 33 -13.66 5.59 5.19
N ARG A 34 -14.89 5.90 4.73
CA ARG A 34 -15.30 5.65 3.34
C ARG A 34 -14.46 6.44 2.34
N LEU A 35 -14.12 7.70 2.65
CA LEU A 35 -13.26 8.53 1.82
C LEU A 35 -11.85 7.93 1.70
N VAL A 36 -11.24 7.54 2.82
CA VAL A 36 -9.92 6.89 2.85
C VAL A 36 -9.94 5.56 2.10
N LEU A 37 -10.94 4.70 2.31
CA LEU A 37 -11.07 3.44 1.57
C LEU A 37 -11.23 3.68 0.07
N THR A 38 -12.03 4.67 -0.33
CA THR A 38 -12.18 5.04 -1.75
C THR A 38 -10.85 5.51 -2.33
N ARG A 39 -10.07 6.29 -1.57
CA ARG A 39 -8.73 6.70 -1.99
C ARG A 39 -7.78 5.52 -2.08
N ALA A 40 -7.77 4.61 -1.11
CA ALA A 40 -6.95 3.41 -1.12
C ALA A 40 -7.28 2.47 -2.30
N THR A 41 -8.53 2.45 -2.78
CA THR A 41 -8.88 1.71 -4.00
C THR A 41 -8.40 2.38 -5.30
N LYS A 42 -8.07 3.67 -5.26
CA LYS A 42 -7.58 4.44 -6.40
C LYS A 42 -6.06 4.61 -6.39
N GLU A 43 -5.45 4.61 -5.20
CA GLU A 43 -4.00 4.61 -5.05
C GLU A 43 -3.49 3.20 -5.36
N HIS A 44 -2.72 3.09 -6.45
CA HIS A 44 -1.91 1.90 -6.69
C HIS A 44 -0.91 1.76 -5.53
N HIS A 45 -0.74 0.53 -5.04
CA HIS A 45 0.16 0.21 -3.94
C HIS A 45 1.51 0.91 -4.13
N VAL A 46 1.84 1.83 -3.22
CA VAL A 46 3.19 2.36 -3.12
C VAL A 46 4.07 1.18 -2.69
N PRO A 47 5.12 0.81 -3.46
CA PRO A 47 5.99 -0.29 -3.07
C PRO A 47 6.56 -0.03 -1.68
N ASN A 48 6.70 -1.06 -0.85
CA ASN A 48 7.32 -0.89 0.46
C ASN A 48 8.80 -0.48 0.31
N ALA A 49 9.43 -0.05 1.41
CA ALA A 49 10.80 0.47 1.36
C ALA A 49 11.80 -0.49 0.68
N THR A 50 11.67 -1.80 0.95
CA THR A 50 12.51 -2.83 0.31
C THR A 50 12.30 -2.88 -1.20
N THR A 51 11.05 -2.85 -1.66
CA THR A 51 10.75 -2.85 -3.10
C THR A 51 11.19 -1.55 -3.78
N GLN A 52 11.06 -0.40 -3.13
CA GLN A 52 11.56 0.88 -3.67
C GLN A 52 13.09 0.86 -3.82
N ALA A 53 13.81 0.30 -2.84
CA ALA A 53 15.26 0.16 -2.92
C ALA A 53 15.68 -0.75 -4.09
N ALA A 54 15.00 -1.89 -4.26
CA ALA A 54 15.26 -2.79 -5.38
C ALA A 54 14.97 -2.13 -6.74
N ILE A 55 13.92 -1.32 -6.86
CA ILE A 55 13.64 -0.54 -8.08
C ILE A 55 14.79 0.43 -8.36
N HIS A 56 15.22 1.20 -7.36
CA HIS A 56 16.33 2.14 -7.55
C HIS A 56 17.66 1.47 -7.93
N GLU A 57 17.94 0.30 -7.36
CA GLU A 57 19.10 -0.51 -7.75
C GLU A 57 19.04 -0.88 -9.24
N LEU A 58 17.89 -1.39 -9.71
CA LEU A 58 17.69 -1.74 -11.11
C LEU A 58 17.80 -0.51 -12.03
N GLU A 59 17.20 0.62 -11.67
CA GLU A 59 17.27 1.88 -12.43
C GLU A 59 18.70 2.44 -12.53
N SER A 60 19.51 2.24 -11.49
CA SER A 60 20.92 2.64 -11.48
C SER A 60 21.84 1.69 -12.26
N GLY A 61 21.30 0.60 -12.81
CA GLY A 61 22.06 -0.42 -13.53
C GLY A 61 22.72 -1.47 -12.63
N GLY A 62 22.35 -1.56 -11.35
CA GLY A 62 22.86 -2.55 -10.40
C GLY A 62 22.28 -3.97 -10.58
N GLY A 63 21.31 -4.13 -11.48
CA GLY A 63 20.70 -5.43 -11.77
C GLY A 63 21.63 -6.42 -12.46
N THR A 64 21.26 -7.70 -12.40
CA THR A 64 21.94 -8.75 -13.17
C THR A 64 21.33 -8.87 -14.56
N SER A 65 22.16 -8.75 -15.60
CA SER A 65 21.76 -9.07 -16.98
C SER A 65 22.23 -10.48 -17.35
N VAL A 66 21.40 -11.16 -18.13
CA VAL A 66 21.68 -12.50 -18.70
C VAL A 66 21.30 -12.51 -20.17
N GLY A 67 21.97 -13.34 -20.97
CA GLY A 67 21.78 -13.40 -22.42
C GLY A 67 20.63 -14.31 -22.84
N THR A 68 20.24 -15.27 -22.00
CA THR A 68 19.19 -16.25 -22.30
C THR A 68 18.31 -16.56 -21.09
N ILE A 69 17.14 -17.18 -21.35
CA ILE A 69 16.23 -17.64 -20.31
C ILE A 69 16.84 -18.80 -19.51
N ASP A 70 17.64 -19.65 -20.15
CA ASP A 70 18.30 -20.76 -19.46
C ASP A 70 19.33 -20.23 -18.44
N GLU A 71 20.15 -19.24 -18.84
CA GLU A 71 21.08 -18.54 -17.95
C GLU A 71 20.37 -17.82 -16.79
N PHE A 72 19.16 -17.31 -17.01
CA PHE A 72 18.34 -16.70 -15.96
C PHE A 72 17.98 -17.72 -14.88
N TRP A 73 17.48 -18.89 -15.27
CA TRP A 73 17.05 -19.92 -14.33
C TRP A 73 18.22 -20.55 -13.58
N ASP A 74 19.35 -20.77 -14.26
CA ASP A 74 20.58 -21.26 -13.63
C ASP A 74 21.05 -20.32 -12.51
N LYS A 75 20.94 -19.00 -12.69
CA LYS A 75 21.33 -18.02 -11.66
C LYS A 75 20.37 -17.91 -10.48
N ILE A 76 19.07 -18.16 -10.69
CA ILE A 76 18.06 -18.07 -9.62
C ILE A 76 18.12 -19.28 -8.69
N PHE A 77 18.45 -20.46 -9.21
CA PHE A 77 18.42 -21.72 -8.47
C PHE A 77 19.81 -22.23 -8.03
N GLN A 78 20.84 -21.39 -8.11
CA GLN A 78 22.15 -21.63 -7.48
C GLN A 78 22.08 -21.49 -5.96
#